data_AF-A0A1G0A4B9-F1
#
_entry.id   AF-A0A1G0A4B9-F1
#
_cell.length_a   1.000
_cell.length_b   1.000
_cell.length_c   1.000
_cell.angle_alpha   90.00
_cell.angle_beta   90.00
_cell.angle_gamma   90.00
#
_symmetry.space_group_name_H-M   'P 1'
#
loop_
_entity.id
_entity.type
_entity.pdbx_description
1 polymer ?
#
loop_
_entity_poly.entity_id
_entity_poly.type
_entity_poly.pdbx_seq_one_letter_code
_entity_poly.pdbx_strand_id
1 'polypeptide(L)' 'MVPTIKVVFAGFWAISTLFLVYLAYVVLQTEYKPQLIWAWLTMCCFTFIGATWLANNIIFIPNRKPEELEQ' A
#
# COMPACT_ATOMS: atom_id res chain seq x y z
N MET A 1 8.58 9.98 17.83
CA MET A 1 8.17 10.43 16.47
C MET A 1 7.82 9.26 15.52
N VAL A 2 8.46 8.10 15.63
CA VAL A 2 8.16 6.88 14.84
C VAL A 2 6.75 6.25 15.01
N PRO A 3 6.11 6.23 16.20
CA PRO A 3 4.86 5.45 16.37
C PRO A 3 3.66 6.06 15.64
N THR A 4 3.59 7.39 15.51
CA THR A 4 2.46 8.07 14.86
C THR A 4 2.38 7.74 13.37
N ILE A 5 3.51 7.69 12.68
CA ILE A 5 3.57 7.32 11.25
C ILE A 5 3.10 5.87 11.06
N LYS A 6 3.51 4.95 11.94
CA LYS A 6 3.08 3.55 11.88
C LYS A 6 1.57 3.40 12.12
N VAL A 7 0.99 4.17 13.04
CA VAL A 7 -0.45 4.15 13.32
C VAL A 7 -1.26 4.74 12.17
N VAL A 8 -0.84 5.88 11.62
CA VAL A 8 -1.51 6.49 10.45
C VAL A 8 -1.41 5.57 9.24
N PHE A 9 -0.25 4.94 9.02
CA PHE A 9 -0.05 3.98 7.94
C PHE A 9 -0.94 2.73 8.12
N ALA A 10 -1.00 2.16 9.32
CA ALA A 10 -1.86 1.02 9.62
C ALA A 10 -3.35 1.35 9.50
N GLY A 11 -3.77 2.54 9.96
CA GLY A 11 -5.14 3.02 9.84
C GLY A 11 -5.55 3.23 8.38
N PHE A 12 -4.68 3.89 7.59
CA PHE A 12 -4.88 4.04 6.14
C PHE A 12 -4.99 2.68 5.45
N TRP A 13 -4.16 1.71 5.84
CA TRP A 13 -4.21 0.35 5.31
C TRP A 13 -5.52 -0.37 5.61
N ALA A 14 -6.01 -0.29 6.85
CA ALA A 14 -7.27 -0.90 7.25
C ALA A 14 -8.47 -0.30 6.48
N ILE A 15 -8.48 1.02 6.30
CA ILE A 15 -9.55 1.71 5.56
C ILE A 15 -9.49 1.34 4.07
N SER A 16 -8.29 1.31 3.48
CA SER A 16 -8.11 0.99 2.06
C SER A 16 -8.50 -0.47 1.73
N THR A 17 -8.14 -1.42 2.60
CA THR A 17 -8.56 -2.82 2.46
C THR A 17 -10.07 -2.98 2.60
N LEU A 18 -10.69 -2.30 3.56
CA LEU A 18 -12.15 -2.29 3.70
C LEU A 18 -12.84 -1.76 2.43
N PHE A 19 -12.31 -0.66 1.87
CA PHE A 19 -12.85 -0.05 0.66
C PHE A 19 -12.71 -0.96 -0.58
N LEU A 20 -11.58 -1.65 -0.72
CA LEU A 20 -11.35 -2.63 -1.79
C LEU A 20 -12.30 -3.83 -1.70
N VAL A 21 -12.53 -4.35 -0.49
CA VAL A 21 -13.49 -5.45 -0.27
C VAL A 21 -14.92 -5.00 -0.61
N TYR A 22 -15.28 -3.78 -0.22
CA TYR A 22 -16.59 -3.21 -0.56
C TYR A 22 -16.76 -3.06 -2.08
N LEU A 23 -15.77 -2.52 -2.79
CA LEU A 23 -15.82 -2.44 -4.24
C LEU A 23 -15.87 -3.82 -4.90
N ALA A 24 -15.09 -4.79 -4.42
CA ALA A 24 -15.14 -6.16 -4.93
C ALA A 24 -16.52 -6.78 -4.73
N TYR A 25 -17.17 -6.52 -3.58
CA TYR A 25 -18.53 -6.96 -3.31
C TYR A 25 -19.55 -6.34 -4.27
N VAL A 26 -19.47 -5.02 -4.50
CA VAL A 26 -20.35 -4.33 -5.47
C VAL A 26 -20.13 -4.87 -6.88
N VAL A 27 -18.87 -4.98 -7.31
CA VAL A 27 -18.51 -5.42 -8.65
C VAL A 27 -18.94 -6.87 -8.91
N LEU A 28 -18.79 -7.77 -7.93
CA LEU A 28 -19.28 -9.15 -8.04
C LEU A 28 -20.80 -9.24 -8.23
N GLN A 29 -21.56 -8.23 -7.78
CA GLN A 29 -23.00 -8.18 -7.97
C GLN A 29 -23.40 -7.47 -9.27
N THR A 30 -22.59 -6.53 -9.76
CA THR A 30 -22.93 -5.71 -10.95
C THR A 30 -22.40 -6.28 -12.25
N GLU A 31 -21.29 -7.02 -12.23
CA GLU A 31 -20.60 -7.48 -13.44
C GLU A 31 -20.76 -8.99 -13.67
N TYR A 32 -21.24 -9.39 -14.85
CA TYR A 32 -21.43 -10.79 -15.24
C TYR A 32 -20.12 -11.48 -15.69
N LYS A 33 -19.06 -10.70 -15.95
CA LYS A 33 -17.78 -11.19 -16.50
C LYS A 33 -16.69 -11.26 -15.43
N PRO A 34 -16.40 -12.45 -14.86
CA PRO A 34 -15.48 -12.59 -13.73
C PRO A 34 -14.01 -12.27 -14.07
N GLN A 35 -13.60 -12.39 -15.33
CA GLN A 35 -12.22 -12.11 -15.77
C GLN A 35 -11.78 -10.67 -15.52
N LEU A 36 -12.69 -9.70 -15.69
CA LEU A 36 -12.39 -8.28 -15.55
C LEU A 36 -12.20 -7.90 -14.07
N ILE A 37 -12.94 -8.58 -13.18
CA ILE A 37 -12.81 -8.46 -11.72
C ILE A 37 -11.43 -8.93 -11.28
N TRP A 38 -10.99 -10.10 -11.77
CA TRP A 38 -9.67 -10.64 -11.44
C TRP A 38 -8.52 -9.76 -11.96
N ALA A 39 -8.63 -9.21 -13.18
CA ALA A 39 -7.63 -8.29 -13.71
C ALA A 39 -7.55 -7.00 -12.87
N TRP A 40 -8.69 -6.45 -12.47
CA TRP A 40 -8.75 -5.26 -11.61
C TRP A 40 -8.18 -5.54 -10.21
N LEU A 41 -8.53 -6.68 -9.61
CA LEU A 41 -8.08 -7.06 -8.27
C LEU A 41 -6.55 -7.31 -8.23
N THR A 42 -6.00 -7.95 -9.27
CA THR A 42 -4.55 -8.17 -9.39
C THR A 42 -3.79 -6.87 -9.63
N MET A 43 -4.31 -5.95 -10.46
CA MET A 43 -3.73 -4.61 -10.65
C MET A 43 -3.72 -3.82 -9.34
N CYS A 44 -4.84 -3.81 -8.59
CA CYS A 44 -4.89 -3.19 -7.27
C CYS A 44 -3.87 -3.80 -6.31
N CYS A 45 -3.76 -5.13 -6.26
CA CYS A 45 -2.82 -5.82 -5.38
C CYS A 45 -1.35 -5.46 -5.70
N PHE A 46 -0.98 -5.42 -6.98
CA PHE A 46 0.35 -5.00 -7.42
C PHE A 46 0.68 -3.56 -6.98
N THR A 47 -0.28 -2.66 -7.16
CA THR A 47 -0.12 -1.25 -6.77
C THR A 47 0.04 -1.11 -5.26
N PHE A 48 -0.68 -1.93 -4.50
CA PHE A 48 -0.64 -1.95 -3.04
C PHE A 48 0.69 -2.48 -2.50
N ILE A 49 1.22 -3.56 -3.09
CA ILE A 49 2.55 -4.10 -2.77
C ILE A 49 3.63 -3.05 -3.08
N GLY A 50 3.57 -2.42 -4.26
CA GLY A 50 4.51 -1.37 -4.66
C GLY A 50 4.52 -0.18 -3.69
N ALA A 51 3.33 0.31 -3.32
CA ALA A 51 3.19 1.39 -2.35
C ALA A 51 3.73 1.00 -0.96
N THR A 52 3.50 -0.24 -0.50
CA THR A 52 4.05 -0.75 0.77
C THR A 52 5.56 -0.75 0.76
N TRP A 53 6.14 -1.24 -0.34
CA TRP A 53 7.58 -1.41 -0.46
C TRP A 53 8.29 -0.07 -0.51
N LEU A 54 7.71 0.90 -1.24
CA LEU A 54 8.22 2.27 -1.33
C LEU A 54 8.08 3.01 0.01
N ALA A 55 6.95 2.88 0.69
CA ALA A 55 6.76 3.45 2.03
C ALA A 55 7.75 2.86 3.04
N ASN A 56 7.98 1.54 3.01
CA ASN A 56 8.95 0.89 3.88
C ASN A 56 10.39 1.36 3.58
N ASN A 57 10.76 1.52 2.30
CA ASN A 57 12.06 2.07 1.92
C ASN A 57 12.27 3.51 2.43
N ILE A 58 11.27 4.39 2.28
CA ILE A 58 11.35 5.77 2.77
C ILE A 58 11.51 5.82 4.30
N ILE A 59 10.84 4.92 5.03
CA ILE A 59 10.92 4.88 6.50
C ILE A 59 12.26 4.29 6.98
N PHE A 60 12.87 3.36 6.22
CA PHE A 60 14.09 2.64 6.61
C PHE A 60 15.39 3.18 6.02
N ILE A 61 15.37 4.16 5.13
CA ILE A 61 16.58 4.88 4.71
C ILE A 61 16.73 6.10 5.61
N PRO A 62 17.47 6.02 6.74
CA PRO A 62 18.03 7.22 7.32
C PRO A 62 18.99 7.77 6.26
N ASN A 63 18.84 9.05 5.90
CA ASN A 63 19.87 9.79 5.19
C ASN A 63 21.19 9.59 5.96
N ARG A 64 22.03 8.65 5.53
CA ARG A 64 23.43 8.65 5.92
C ARG A 64 24.02 9.86 5.23
N LYS A 65 24.11 10.96 5.98
CA LYS A 65 25.04 12.02 5.63
C LYS A 65 26.43 11.37 5.49
N PRO A 66 27.14 11.56 4.38
CA PRO A 66 28.58 11.34 4.35
C PRO A 66 29.24 12.53 5.05
N GLU A 67 29.18 12.55 6.38
CA GLU A 67 30.15 13.31 7.19
C GLU A 67 31.11 12.26 7.76
N GLU A 68 32.42 12.51 7.66
CA GLU A 68 33.54 11.68 8.18
C GLU A 68 34.23 10.68 7.23
N LEU A 69 34.79 11.19 6.12
CA LEU A 69 36.06 10.66 5.58
C LEU A 69 37.09 11.78 5.45
N GLU A 70 37.34 12.47 6.57
CA GLU A 70 38.45 13.42 6.72
C GLU A 70 39.10 13.23 8.10
N GLN A 71 39.62 12.02 8.35
CA GLN A 71 40.58 11.74 9.42
C GLN A 71 41.78 10.98 8.86
#